data_AF-A0A432Z8T9-F1
#
_entry.id   AF-A0A432Z8T9-F1
#
_cell.length_a   1.000
_cell.length_b   1.000
_cell.length_c   1.000
_cell.angle_alpha   90.00
_cell.angle_beta   90.00
_cell.angle_gamma   90.00
#
_symmetry.space_group_name_H-M   'P 1'
#
loop_
_entity.id
_entity.type
_entity.pdbx_description
1 polymer ?
#
loop_
_entity_poly.entity_id
_entity_poly.type
_entity_poly.pdbx_seq_one_letter_code
_entity_poly.pdbx_strand_id
1 'polypeptide(L)'
;MPGLKWIGASSKRISKTSGCAALFSIALLQPAQAELPWFAPRGQVSTCSNDAAVQVWLPQQLPQRAQVLEVLSKWQAHPLHAYVPCFSLRYYHDATALACTTQGERGRQRCQPPVLPRELHQRQLIFTDALIGSASAQQIVLPTATSVAAFAHEVGHWLGFADEYRMSAELAQPFCHGRYRHPSLNVVTTAVLEMSSAELQALWQRLPWRDQVSDWQLLGQSIGAERWRLGSTEATAVGLFASRTCDEVPGRYSWKPVARMTAMEYHDVTIWPKAYLKLLENAGGLRNHNDRAK
;
A
#
# COMPACT_ATOMS: atom_id res chain seq x y z
N MET A 1 6.42 -16.98 36.57
CA MET A 1 4.98 -16.65 36.55
C MET A 1 4.55 -16.46 35.10
N PRO A 2 3.91 -17.45 34.46
CA PRO A 2 3.39 -17.30 33.10
C PRO A 2 1.86 -17.21 33.10
N GLY A 3 1.33 -16.19 32.45
CA GLY A 3 -0.10 -15.98 32.18
C GLY A 3 -0.20 -14.96 31.04
N LEU A 4 -1.12 -15.05 30.08
CA LEU A 4 -2.26 -15.92 29.87
C LEU A 4 -2.43 -16.10 28.34
N LYS A 5 -2.74 -17.32 27.91
CA LYS A 5 -3.36 -17.60 26.61
C LYS A 5 -4.81 -17.10 26.64
N TRP A 6 -5.26 -16.48 25.56
CA TRP A 6 -6.68 -16.36 25.26
C TRP A 6 -7.00 -17.15 23.99
N ILE A 7 -7.75 -18.23 24.19
CA ILE A 7 -8.45 -19.02 23.18
C ILE A 7 -9.92 -18.55 23.25
N GLY A 8 -10.46 -18.08 22.14
CA GLY A 8 -11.88 -17.73 22.00
C GLY A 8 -12.49 -18.52 20.85
N ALA A 9 -13.04 -19.68 21.16
CA ALA A 9 -13.82 -20.50 20.24
C ALA A 9 -15.26 -19.97 20.12
N SER A 10 -15.85 -20.09 18.93
CA SER A 10 -17.30 -20.27 18.80
C SER A 10 -17.59 -21.09 17.55
N SER A 11 -17.69 -22.40 17.75
CA SER A 11 -18.35 -23.32 16.81
C SER A 11 -19.82 -23.41 17.20
N LYS A 12 -20.74 -23.19 16.26
CA LYS A 12 -22.13 -23.62 16.42
C LYS A 12 -22.40 -24.78 15.45
N ARG A 13 -22.48 -25.99 16.03
CA ARG A 13 -23.18 -27.13 15.44
C ARG A 13 -24.67 -26.85 15.48
N ILE A 14 -25.36 -27.05 14.37
CA ILE A 14 -26.82 -27.17 14.34
C ILE A 14 -27.15 -28.63 14.02
N SER A 15 -28.03 -29.17 14.85
CA SER A 15 -28.52 -30.55 14.87
C SER A 15 -29.35 -30.89 13.64
N LYS A 16 -29.29 -32.16 13.27
CA LYS A 16 -30.21 -32.84 12.36
C LYS A 16 -31.62 -32.89 12.97
N THR A 17 -32.63 -32.61 12.16
CA THR A 17 -34.00 -33.09 12.36
C THR A 17 -34.53 -33.60 11.01
N SER A 18 -35.13 -34.79 11.06
CA SER A 18 -35.77 -35.49 9.96
C SER A 18 -37.18 -34.97 9.71
N GLY A 19 -37.63 -35.13 8.45
CA GLY A 19 -39.03 -35.40 8.11
C GLY A 19 -39.79 -34.24 7.47
N CYS A 20 -39.99 -34.30 6.15
CA CYS A 20 -41.28 -34.63 5.53
C CYS A 20 -41.15 -34.46 4.00
N ALA A 21 -41.47 -35.52 3.26
CA ALA A 21 -41.53 -35.47 1.81
C ALA A 21 -42.82 -34.78 1.37
N ALA A 22 -42.70 -33.64 0.68
CA ALA A 22 -43.78 -33.03 -0.07
C ALA A 22 -43.41 -33.04 -1.56
N LEU A 23 -44.20 -33.76 -2.34
CA LEU A 23 -44.16 -33.81 -3.80
C LEU A 23 -44.47 -32.41 -4.34
N PHE A 24 -43.47 -31.75 -4.93
CA PHE A 24 -43.66 -30.54 -5.73
C PHE A 24 -43.40 -30.86 -7.20
N SER A 25 -44.42 -30.57 -8.01
CA SER A 25 -44.42 -30.68 -9.46
C SER A 25 -43.24 -29.94 -10.08
N ILE A 26 -42.45 -30.64 -10.89
CA ILE A 26 -41.38 -30.06 -11.71
C ILE A 26 -42.04 -29.37 -12.90
N ALA A 27 -42.29 -28.07 -12.77
CA ALA A 27 -42.42 -27.21 -13.95
C ALA A 27 -41.00 -26.95 -14.48
N LEU A 28 -40.72 -27.43 -15.69
CA LEU A 28 -39.51 -27.09 -16.45
C LEU A 28 -39.54 -25.60 -16.80
N LEU A 29 -39.08 -24.77 -15.87
CA LEU A 29 -38.70 -23.39 -16.15
C LEU A 29 -37.37 -23.42 -16.89
N GLN A 30 -37.41 -22.97 -18.14
CA GLN A 30 -36.23 -22.65 -18.93
C GLN A 30 -35.29 -21.78 -18.09
N PRO A 31 -33.96 -21.98 -18.15
CA PRO A 31 -33.04 -21.03 -17.56
C PRO A 31 -33.23 -19.71 -18.29
N ALA A 32 -33.86 -18.75 -17.63
CA ALA A 32 -33.76 -17.35 -18.01
C ALA A 32 -32.26 -17.06 -18.12
N GLN A 33 -31.83 -16.67 -19.31
CA GLN A 33 -30.50 -16.12 -19.53
C GLN A 33 -30.39 -14.91 -18.60
N ALA A 34 -29.77 -15.11 -17.45
CA ALA A 34 -29.34 -14.03 -16.59
C ALA A 34 -28.22 -13.32 -17.36
N GLU A 35 -28.60 -12.37 -18.21
CA GLU A 35 -27.69 -11.40 -18.76
C GLU A 35 -26.99 -10.73 -17.56
N LEU A 36 -25.69 -11.03 -17.43
CA LEU A 36 -24.81 -10.32 -16.52
C LEU A 36 -24.98 -8.83 -16.79
N PRO A 37 -25.21 -7.98 -15.77
CA PRO A 37 -25.37 -6.56 -15.99
C PRO A 37 -24.08 -6.02 -16.62
N TRP A 38 -24.19 -5.73 -17.91
CA TRP A 38 -23.24 -4.95 -18.68
C TRP A 38 -22.84 -3.70 -17.88
N PHE A 39 -21.54 -3.45 -17.83
CA PHE A 39 -20.91 -2.28 -17.25
C PHE A 39 -21.75 -1.00 -17.47
N ALA A 40 -22.21 -0.39 -16.38
CA ALA A 40 -22.77 0.95 -16.46
C ALA A 40 -21.65 1.93 -16.87
N PRO A 41 -21.82 2.74 -17.95
CA PRO A 41 -20.85 3.74 -18.32
C PRO A 41 -21.18 5.08 -17.63
N ARG A 42 -20.18 5.70 -16.98
CA ARG A 42 -19.91 7.15 -16.88
C ARG A 42 -18.94 7.45 -15.74
N GLY A 43 -17.70 7.01 -15.91
CA GLY A 43 -16.52 7.81 -15.60
C GLY A 43 -15.81 8.03 -16.93
N GLN A 44 -15.15 9.16 -17.14
CA GLN A 44 -14.24 9.30 -18.28
C GLN A 44 -13.32 8.08 -18.29
N VAL A 45 -13.43 7.24 -19.31
CA VAL A 45 -12.47 6.17 -19.54
C VAL A 45 -11.18 6.87 -19.88
N SER A 46 -10.25 6.93 -18.94
CA SER A 46 -8.88 7.37 -19.18
C SER A 46 -8.35 6.53 -20.33
N THR A 47 -8.25 7.09 -21.54
CA THR A 47 -7.66 6.40 -22.68
C THR A 47 -6.16 6.36 -22.44
N CYS A 48 -5.69 5.24 -21.89
CA CYS A 48 -4.28 5.03 -21.61
C CYS A 48 -3.53 4.78 -22.92
N SER A 49 -2.41 5.48 -23.14
CA SER A 49 -1.46 5.01 -24.15
C SER A 49 -0.91 3.64 -23.73
N ASN A 50 -0.77 2.71 -24.66
CA ASN A 50 -0.31 1.34 -24.39
C ASN A 50 1.07 1.30 -23.70
N ASP A 51 1.89 2.33 -23.87
CA ASP A 51 3.23 2.41 -23.27
C ASP A 51 3.22 2.87 -21.81
N ALA A 52 2.10 3.43 -21.33
CA ALA A 52 1.95 3.96 -19.97
C ALA A 52 1.14 3.04 -19.03
N ALA A 53 0.55 1.96 -19.55
CA ALA A 53 -0.26 1.05 -18.75
C ALA A 53 0.60 0.14 -17.86
N VAL A 54 0.21 -0.03 -16.60
CA VAL A 54 0.79 -1.06 -15.73
C VAL A 54 0.28 -2.41 -16.22
N GLN A 55 1.18 -3.36 -16.43
CA GLN A 55 0.81 -4.72 -16.78
C GLN A 55 0.31 -5.44 -15.54
N VAL A 56 -0.89 -6.03 -15.60
CA VAL A 56 -1.45 -6.82 -14.51
C VAL A 56 -1.52 -8.27 -14.95
N TRP A 57 -0.73 -9.13 -14.30
CA TRP A 57 -0.66 -10.56 -14.55
C TRP A 57 -1.55 -11.30 -13.56
N LEU A 58 -2.51 -12.08 -14.08
CA LEU A 58 -3.49 -12.82 -13.31
C LEU A 58 -3.60 -14.27 -13.77
N PRO A 59 -3.94 -15.21 -12.87
CA PRO A 59 -4.15 -16.60 -13.24
C PRO A 59 -5.36 -16.73 -14.17
N GLN A 60 -5.33 -17.73 -15.05
CA GLN A 60 -6.45 -18.02 -15.95
C GLN A 60 -7.59 -18.77 -15.26
N GLN A 61 -7.29 -19.47 -14.16
CA GLN A 61 -8.23 -20.24 -13.36
C GLN A 61 -9.29 -19.32 -12.75
N LEU A 62 -10.56 -19.65 -13.01
CA LEU A 62 -11.71 -18.80 -12.69
C LEU A 62 -11.80 -18.36 -11.20
N PRO A 63 -11.65 -19.24 -10.19
CA PRO A 63 -11.84 -18.82 -8.80
C PRO A 63 -10.81 -17.79 -8.35
N GLN A 64 -9.53 -17.99 -8.69
CA GLN A 64 -8.44 -17.06 -8.35
C GLN A 64 -8.54 -15.78 -9.17
N ARG A 65 -8.87 -15.89 -10.46
CA ARG A 65 -9.09 -14.74 -11.33
C ARG A 65 -10.22 -13.84 -10.83
N ALA A 66 -11.33 -14.42 -10.38
CA ALA A 66 -12.46 -13.67 -9.87
C ALA A 66 -12.10 -12.81 -8.65
N GLN A 67 -11.29 -13.36 -7.72
CA GLN A 67 -10.80 -12.62 -6.55
C GLN A 67 -9.98 -11.39 -6.97
N VAL A 68 -9.06 -11.57 -7.92
CA VAL A 68 -8.23 -10.48 -8.45
C VAL A 68 -9.09 -9.42 -9.14
N LEU A 69 -10.04 -9.83 -9.99
CA LEU A 69 -10.94 -8.90 -10.67
C LEU A 69 -11.82 -8.11 -9.70
N GLU A 70 -12.21 -8.70 -8.57
CA GLU A 70 -12.93 -7.99 -7.50
C GLU A 70 -12.06 -6.88 -6.88
N VAL A 71 -10.78 -7.16 -6.62
CA VAL A 71 -9.82 -6.15 -6.13
C VAL A 71 -9.67 -5.01 -7.14
N LEU A 72 -9.47 -5.34 -8.41
CA LEU A 72 -9.33 -4.34 -9.48
C LEU A 72 -10.60 -3.52 -9.68
N SER A 73 -11.78 -4.11 -9.47
CA SER A 73 -13.04 -3.37 -9.49
C SER A 73 -13.13 -2.39 -8.32
N LYS A 74 -12.78 -2.82 -7.10
CA LYS A 74 -12.76 -1.92 -5.93
C LYS A 74 -11.70 -0.82 -6.06
N TRP A 75 -10.58 -1.12 -6.73
CA TRP A 75 -9.53 -0.14 -7.01
C TRP A 75 -10.07 1.08 -7.77
N GLN A 76 -10.99 0.91 -8.72
CA GLN A 76 -11.53 2.03 -9.51
C GLN A 76 -12.19 3.13 -8.65
N ALA A 77 -12.72 2.76 -7.48
CA ALA A 77 -13.31 3.69 -6.51
C ALA A 77 -12.30 4.16 -5.44
N HIS A 78 -11.08 3.63 -5.43
CA HIS A 78 -10.07 3.95 -4.43
C HIS A 78 -9.43 5.32 -4.70
N PRO A 79 -9.14 6.16 -3.68
CA PRO A 79 -8.57 7.50 -3.88
C PRO A 79 -7.26 7.53 -4.67
N LEU A 80 -6.46 6.46 -4.58
CA LEU A 80 -5.19 6.35 -5.29
C LEU A 80 -5.32 5.98 -6.78
N HIS A 81 -6.52 5.58 -7.24
CA HIS A 81 -6.79 5.27 -8.65
C HIS A 81 -6.43 6.42 -9.58
N ALA A 82 -6.65 7.66 -9.14
CA ALA A 82 -6.31 8.85 -9.93
C ALA A 82 -4.83 8.93 -10.31
N TYR A 83 -3.93 8.27 -9.56
CA TYR A 83 -2.49 8.28 -9.79
C TYR A 83 -1.97 7.01 -10.48
N VAL A 84 -2.74 5.91 -10.45
CA VAL A 84 -2.47 4.68 -11.21
C VAL A 84 -3.77 4.18 -11.85
N PRO A 85 -4.26 4.87 -12.91
CA PRO A 85 -5.59 4.59 -13.48
C PRO A 85 -5.58 3.48 -14.55
N CYS A 86 -4.40 3.08 -15.02
CA CYS A 86 -4.25 2.38 -16.30
C CYS A 86 -3.67 0.98 -16.14
N PHE A 87 -4.49 -0.03 -16.38
CA PHE A 87 -4.09 -1.45 -16.32
C PHE A 87 -4.25 -2.15 -17.66
N SER A 88 -3.22 -2.92 -18.05
CA SER A 88 -3.26 -3.84 -19.20
C SER A 88 -3.21 -5.27 -18.68
N LEU A 89 -4.31 -6.01 -18.85
CA LEU A 89 -4.41 -7.37 -18.30
C LEU A 89 -3.57 -8.37 -19.13
N ARG A 90 -2.94 -9.31 -18.43
CA ARG A 90 -2.19 -10.46 -18.96
C ARG A 90 -2.59 -11.68 -18.15
N TYR A 91 -2.61 -12.84 -18.81
CA TYR A 91 -3.04 -14.10 -18.19
C TYR A 91 -1.91 -15.12 -18.24
N TYR A 92 -1.82 -15.93 -17.19
CA TYR A 92 -0.93 -17.08 -17.16
C TYR A 92 -1.71 -18.34 -16.76
N HIS A 93 -1.32 -19.49 -17.31
CA HIS A 93 -1.93 -20.78 -17.00
C HIS A 93 -1.30 -21.44 -15.78
N ASP A 94 0.02 -21.35 -15.65
CA ASP A 94 0.80 -21.96 -14.58
C ASP A 94 1.73 -20.90 -13.97
N ALA A 95 1.86 -20.88 -12.65
CA ALA A 95 2.78 -20.01 -11.92
C ALA A 95 4.24 -20.23 -12.35
N THR A 96 4.60 -21.44 -12.83
CA THR A 96 5.93 -21.71 -13.39
C THR A 96 6.25 -20.81 -14.59
N ALA A 97 5.23 -20.38 -15.37
CA ALA A 97 5.40 -19.47 -16.50
C ALA A 97 5.88 -18.08 -16.08
N LEU A 98 5.75 -17.72 -14.80
CA LEU A 98 6.20 -16.45 -14.26
C LEU A 98 7.61 -16.52 -13.67
N ALA A 99 8.23 -17.71 -13.61
CA ALA A 99 9.58 -17.93 -13.08
C ALA A 99 9.85 -17.17 -11.76
N CYS A 100 8.95 -17.33 -10.78
CA CYS A 100 9.03 -16.62 -9.52
C CYS A 100 10.07 -17.24 -8.56
N THR A 101 10.79 -16.37 -7.84
CA THR A 101 11.79 -16.75 -6.81
C THR A 101 11.54 -15.95 -5.54
N THR A 102 11.87 -16.50 -4.38
CA THR A 102 11.82 -15.78 -3.10
C THR A 102 13.20 -15.20 -2.75
N GLN A 103 13.21 -13.98 -2.20
CA GLN A 103 14.41 -13.22 -1.89
C GLN A 103 14.31 -12.52 -0.53
N GLY A 104 15.45 -12.38 0.15
CA GLY A 104 15.58 -11.68 1.43
C GLY A 104 14.96 -12.41 2.62
N GLU A 105 15.14 -11.84 3.81
CA GLU A 105 14.75 -12.48 5.09
C GLU A 105 13.24 -12.71 5.22
N ARG A 106 12.43 -11.88 4.54
CA ARG A 106 10.96 -12.00 4.55
C ARG A 106 10.41 -12.89 3.44
N GLY A 107 11.25 -13.49 2.60
CA GLY A 107 10.81 -14.36 1.51
C GLY A 107 9.99 -13.62 0.44
N ARG A 108 10.37 -12.39 0.11
CA ARG A 108 9.69 -11.57 -0.89
C ARG A 108 9.78 -12.23 -2.26
N GLN A 109 8.65 -12.32 -2.95
CA GLN A 109 8.62 -12.98 -4.25
C GLN A 109 8.95 -12.00 -5.37
N ARG A 110 9.77 -12.44 -6.32
CA ARG A 110 10.09 -11.72 -7.55
C ARG A 110 9.92 -12.64 -8.73
N CYS A 111 9.19 -12.17 -9.74
CA CYS A 111 8.85 -12.94 -10.93
C CYS A 111 9.47 -12.35 -12.19
N GLN A 112 9.61 -13.18 -13.22
CA GLN A 112 10.10 -12.83 -14.54
C GLN A 112 9.04 -13.26 -15.57
N PRO A 113 7.92 -12.54 -15.68
CA PRO A 113 6.91 -12.87 -16.67
C PRO A 113 7.47 -12.72 -18.09
N PRO A 114 6.97 -13.51 -19.07
CA PRO A 114 7.38 -13.43 -20.45
C PRO A 114 6.82 -12.14 -21.08
N VAL A 115 7.60 -11.07 -21.01
CA VAL A 115 7.26 -9.75 -21.59
C VAL A 115 7.96 -9.53 -22.92
N LEU A 116 7.32 -8.78 -23.81
CA LEU A 116 7.94 -8.36 -25.07
C LEU A 116 9.07 -7.36 -24.77
N PRO A 117 10.10 -7.23 -25.63
CA PRO A 117 11.20 -6.27 -25.42
C PRO A 117 10.72 -4.82 -25.19
N ARG A 118 9.66 -4.39 -25.89
CA ARG A 118 9.05 -3.06 -25.71
C ARG A 118 8.39 -2.84 -24.34
N GLU A 119 8.11 -3.93 -23.62
CA GLU A 119 7.40 -3.93 -22.35
C GLU A 119 8.35 -4.05 -21.14
N LEU A 120 9.66 -4.22 -21.36
CA LEU A 120 10.66 -4.42 -20.30
C LEU A 120 10.73 -3.28 -19.28
N HIS A 121 10.27 -2.09 -19.65
CA HIS A 121 10.26 -0.90 -18.80
C HIS A 121 8.88 -0.60 -18.19
N GLN A 122 7.85 -1.37 -18.56
CA GLN A 122 6.53 -1.22 -17.98
C GLN A 122 6.52 -1.78 -16.55
N ARG A 123 5.80 -1.10 -15.66
CA ARG A 123 5.57 -1.65 -14.32
C ARG A 123 4.67 -2.87 -14.39
N GLN A 124 4.94 -3.82 -13.52
CA GLN A 124 4.25 -5.10 -13.47
C GLN A 124 3.60 -5.30 -12.11
N LEU A 125 2.34 -5.68 -12.13
CA LEU A 125 1.60 -6.10 -10.96
C LEU A 125 1.21 -7.55 -11.17
N ILE A 126 1.65 -8.44 -10.30
CA ILE A 126 1.57 -9.87 -10.53
C ILE A 126 0.86 -10.52 -9.36
N PHE A 127 -0.32 -11.10 -9.62
CA PHE A 127 -1.06 -11.87 -8.64
C PHE A 127 -0.67 -13.35 -8.74
N THR A 128 -0.23 -13.94 -7.63
CA THR A 128 0.27 -15.33 -7.54
C THR A 128 -0.21 -16.00 -6.25
N ASP A 129 0.30 -17.19 -5.96
CA ASP A 129 0.17 -17.90 -4.69
C ASP A 129 1.13 -17.39 -3.59
N ALA A 130 1.78 -16.24 -3.80
CA ALA A 130 2.60 -15.57 -2.80
C ALA A 130 1.89 -15.51 -1.44
N LEU A 131 2.66 -15.67 -0.36
CA LEU A 131 2.14 -15.59 1.01
C LEU A 131 2.04 -14.15 1.53
N ILE A 132 2.87 -13.26 0.98
CA ILE A 132 2.95 -11.85 1.37
C ILE A 132 3.02 -10.96 0.14
N GLY A 133 2.56 -9.72 0.29
CA GLY A 133 2.81 -8.66 -0.67
C GLY A 133 4.28 -8.25 -0.72
N SER A 134 4.74 -7.83 -1.88
CA SER A 134 6.04 -7.18 -2.01
C SER A 134 6.04 -6.16 -3.15
N ALA A 135 6.63 -5.01 -2.88
CA ALA A 135 6.88 -3.96 -3.86
C ALA A 135 8.37 -3.77 -4.12
N SER A 136 8.70 -3.59 -5.39
CA SER A 136 9.97 -3.07 -5.89
C SER A 136 9.68 -1.90 -6.83
N ALA A 137 10.74 -1.30 -7.37
CA ALA A 137 10.59 -0.16 -8.25
C ALA A 137 9.78 -0.43 -9.54
N GLN A 138 9.84 -1.65 -10.07
CA GLN A 138 9.19 -2.03 -11.32
C GLN A 138 8.12 -3.11 -11.14
N GLN A 139 8.10 -3.81 -10.02
CA GLN A 139 7.22 -4.96 -9.83
C GLN A 139 6.57 -4.95 -8.44
N ILE A 140 5.26 -5.18 -8.41
CA ILE A 140 4.51 -5.56 -7.22
C ILE A 140 4.06 -7.01 -7.41
N VAL A 141 4.31 -7.86 -6.41
CA VAL A 141 3.81 -9.24 -6.36
C VAL A 141 2.87 -9.38 -5.17
N LEU A 142 1.68 -9.92 -5.41
CA LEU A 142 0.59 -10.02 -4.43
C LEU A 142 -0.03 -11.42 -4.43
N PRO A 143 -0.50 -11.92 -3.28
CA PRO A 143 -1.42 -13.05 -3.22
C PRO A 143 -2.70 -12.80 -4.05
N THR A 144 -3.27 -13.82 -4.70
CA THR A 144 -4.56 -13.69 -5.42
C THR A 144 -5.72 -13.32 -4.48
N ALA A 145 -5.61 -13.68 -3.20
CA ALA A 145 -6.60 -13.38 -2.16
C ALA A 145 -6.38 -12.03 -1.46
N THR A 146 -5.50 -11.17 -1.99
CA THR A 146 -5.21 -9.84 -1.43
C THR A 146 -6.47 -8.97 -1.30
N SER A 147 -6.57 -8.20 -0.22
CA SER A 147 -7.60 -7.18 -0.07
C SER A 147 -7.28 -5.92 -0.87
N VAL A 148 -8.28 -5.09 -1.20
CA VAL A 148 -8.03 -3.79 -1.85
C VAL A 148 -7.19 -2.86 -0.98
N ALA A 149 -7.23 -3.01 0.35
CA ALA A 149 -6.41 -2.23 1.28
C ALA A 149 -4.92 -2.59 1.15
N ALA A 150 -4.59 -3.89 1.17
CA ALA A 150 -3.22 -4.36 0.96
C ALA A 150 -2.72 -4.06 -0.48
N PHE A 151 -3.58 -4.18 -1.49
CA PHE A 151 -3.27 -3.74 -2.85
C PHE A 151 -2.90 -2.25 -2.90
N ALA A 152 -3.71 -1.40 -2.25
CA ALA A 152 -3.47 0.03 -2.19
C ALA A 152 -2.18 0.38 -1.42
N HIS A 153 -1.86 -0.35 -0.36
CA HIS A 153 -0.60 -0.22 0.38
C HIS A 153 0.61 -0.40 -0.54
N GLU A 154 0.65 -1.51 -1.29
CA GLU A 154 1.77 -1.77 -2.21
C GLU A 154 1.84 -0.73 -3.34
N VAL A 155 0.70 -0.31 -3.89
CA VAL A 155 0.67 0.79 -4.87
C VAL A 155 1.15 2.11 -4.25
N GLY A 156 0.89 2.32 -2.96
CA GLY A 156 1.43 3.44 -2.19
C GLY A 156 2.96 3.53 -2.26
N HIS A 157 3.66 2.40 -2.24
CA HIS A 157 5.12 2.38 -2.41
C HIS A 157 5.57 2.86 -3.79
N TRP A 158 4.86 2.49 -4.86
CA TRP A 158 5.14 3.01 -6.21
C TRP A 158 4.91 4.52 -6.34
N LEU A 159 4.00 5.05 -5.54
CA LEU A 159 3.70 6.48 -5.47
C LEU A 159 4.69 7.25 -4.58
N GLY A 160 5.62 6.57 -3.91
CA GLY A 160 6.67 7.18 -3.10
C GLY A 160 6.33 7.29 -1.61
N PHE A 161 5.38 6.49 -1.11
CA PHE A 161 5.19 6.33 0.33
C PHE A 161 6.08 5.23 0.89
N ALA A 162 6.67 5.50 2.05
CA ALA A 162 7.40 4.54 2.86
C ALA A 162 6.48 3.90 3.91
N ASP A 163 6.84 2.70 4.36
CA ASP A 163 6.22 2.08 5.53
C ASP A 163 6.36 2.98 6.76
N GLU A 164 5.29 3.08 7.55
CA GLU A 164 5.28 3.78 8.84
C GLU A 164 5.43 2.82 10.03
N TYR A 165 5.29 1.51 9.77
CA TYR A 165 5.58 0.48 10.75
C TYR A 165 7.08 0.13 10.76
N ARG A 166 7.46 -0.67 11.75
CA ARG A 166 8.82 -1.19 11.92
C ARG A 166 9.30 -1.95 10.69
N MET A 167 10.23 -1.34 9.95
CA MET A 167 10.95 -1.99 8.86
C MET A 167 11.86 -3.11 9.41
N SER A 168 12.18 -4.11 8.58
CA SER A 168 13.24 -5.06 8.92
C SER A 168 14.58 -4.34 9.02
N ALA A 169 15.50 -4.88 9.82
CA ALA A 169 16.84 -4.30 9.98
C ALA A 169 17.55 -4.09 8.63
N GLU A 170 17.43 -5.05 7.71
CA GLU A 170 17.97 -4.98 6.34
C GLU A 170 17.54 -3.73 5.58
N LEU A 171 16.26 -3.32 5.71
CA LEU A 171 15.70 -2.16 5.01
C LEU A 171 15.87 -0.87 5.81
N ALA A 172 15.71 -0.95 7.13
CA ALA A 172 15.79 0.20 8.02
C ALA A 172 17.20 0.83 7.98
N GLN A 173 18.26 0.02 7.92
CA GLN A 173 19.65 0.51 7.92
C GLN A 173 19.99 1.48 6.78
N PRO A 174 19.74 1.17 5.50
CA PRO A 174 19.94 2.16 4.44
C PRO A 174 18.90 3.29 4.52
N PHE A 175 17.64 3.02 4.85
CA PHE A 175 16.56 4.01 4.90
C PHE A 175 16.80 5.10 5.95
N CYS A 176 17.01 4.71 7.20
CA CYS A 176 17.14 5.61 8.35
C CYS A 176 18.45 6.43 8.36
N HIS A 177 19.40 6.04 7.51
CA HIS A 177 20.62 6.80 7.24
C HIS A 177 20.53 7.65 5.96
N GLY A 178 19.37 7.74 5.32
CA GLY A 178 19.14 8.53 4.11
C GLY A 178 19.80 7.98 2.85
N ARG A 179 20.21 6.71 2.83
CA ARG A 179 20.95 6.08 1.72
C ARG A 179 20.06 5.32 0.74
N TYR A 180 18.78 5.64 0.70
CA TYR A 180 17.79 4.81 0.03
C TYR A 180 17.29 5.49 -1.26
N ARG A 181 16.94 4.68 -2.28
CA ARG A 181 16.84 5.11 -3.69
C ARG A 181 15.43 5.45 -4.22
N HIS A 182 14.37 5.18 -3.48
CA HIS A 182 13.01 5.71 -3.72
C HIS A 182 12.78 7.14 -3.12
N PRO A 183 11.68 7.83 -3.45
CA PRO A 183 11.24 9.03 -2.74
C PRO A 183 10.42 8.66 -1.49
N SER A 184 10.63 9.35 -0.36
CA SER A 184 9.81 9.16 0.85
C SER A 184 8.98 10.42 1.08
N LEU A 185 7.71 10.34 0.73
CA LEU A 185 6.78 11.47 0.81
C LEU A 185 6.19 11.62 2.22
N ASN A 186 5.97 10.52 2.93
CA ASN A 186 5.29 10.49 4.23
C ASN A 186 6.22 10.22 5.42
N VAL A 187 7.50 9.91 5.20
CA VAL A 187 8.43 9.66 6.30
C VAL A 187 9.70 10.49 6.15
N VAL A 188 10.07 11.19 7.23
CA VAL A 188 11.39 11.83 7.36
C VAL A 188 12.10 11.29 8.59
N THR A 189 13.43 11.40 8.61
CA THR A 189 14.25 10.85 9.70
C THR A 189 15.14 11.89 10.35
N THR A 190 15.34 11.79 11.66
CA THR A 190 16.29 12.62 12.42
C THR A 190 17.25 11.73 13.23
N ALA A 191 18.39 12.30 13.61
CA ALA A 191 19.36 11.66 14.51
C ALA A 191 19.22 12.14 15.97
N VAL A 192 18.37 13.13 16.20
CA VAL A 192 18.14 13.77 17.50
C VAL A 192 16.65 13.98 17.72
N LEU A 193 16.25 14.06 18.99
CA LEU A 193 14.90 14.38 19.44
C LEU A 193 14.75 15.84 19.90
N GLU A 194 15.85 16.56 20.05
CA GLU A 194 15.86 17.95 20.49
C GLU A 194 16.65 18.78 19.48
N MET A 195 16.14 19.96 19.14
CA MET A 195 16.70 20.88 18.14
C MET A 195 16.65 22.31 18.64
N SER A 196 17.58 23.14 18.18
CA SER A 196 17.46 24.59 18.24
C SER A 196 16.34 25.10 17.33
N SER A 197 15.90 26.34 17.52
CA SER A 197 14.93 26.98 16.61
C SER A 197 15.41 26.97 15.14
N ALA A 198 16.70 27.23 14.90
CA ALA A 198 17.26 27.22 13.55
C ALA A 198 17.26 25.82 12.91
N GLU A 199 17.60 24.79 13.68
CA GLU A 199 17.55 23.39 13.21
C GLU A 199 16.12 22.94 12.93
N LEU A 200 15.15 23.34 13.77
CA LEU A 200 13.74 23.01 13.56
C LEU A 200 13.16 23.70 12.32
N GLN A 201 13.52 24.97 12.09
CA GLN A 201 13.18 25.68 10.84
C GLN A 201 13.81 24.99 9.62
N ALA A 202 15.08 24.59 9.71
CA ALA A 202 15.75 23.86 8.64
C ALA A 202 15.15 22.47 8.39
N LEU A 203 14.61 21.81 9.42
CA LEU A 203 13.82 20.58 9.26
C LEU A 203 12.51 20.87 8.52
N TRP A 204 11.75 21.88 8.97
CA TRP A 204 10.48 22.28 8.35
C TRP A 204 10.63 22.54 6.84
N GLN A 205 11.65 23.29 6.42
CA GLN A 205 11.89 23.61 5.02
C GLN A 205 12.12 22.38 4.12
N ARG A 206 12.63 21.28 4.70
CA ARG A 206 12.92 20.02 4.01
C ARG A 206 11.78 19.01 4.07
N LEU A 207 10.71 19.28 4.82
CA LEU A 207 9.58 18.36 4.90
C LEU A 207 8.86 18.26 3.55
N PRO A 208 8.55 17.05 3.05
CA PRO A 208 7.73 16.90 1.85
C PRO A 208 6.35 17.55 1.99
N TRP A 209 5.80 17.61 3.22
CA TRP A 209 4.50 18.20 3.54
C TRP A 209 4.60 19.60 4.16
N ARG A 210 5.72 20.31 4.01
CA ARG A 210 5.91 21.63 4.66
C ARG A 210 4.78 22.62 4.37
N ASP A 211 4.24 22.61 3.14
CA ASP A 211 3.20 23.54 2.69
C ASP A 211 1.85 23.28 3.38
N GLN A 212 1.74 22.19 4.14
CA GLN A 212 0.58 21.81 4.95
C GLN A 212 0.78 22.12 6.44
N VAL A 213 1.97 22.60 6.83
CA VAL A 213 2.32 23.00 8.19
C VAL A 213 2.45 24.52 8.20
N SER A 214 1.48 25.21 8.81
CA SER A 214 1.39 26.67 8.77
C SER A 214 2.52 27.38 9.53
N ASP A 215 3.11 26.71 10.53
CA ASP A 215 4.18 27.25 11.35
C ASP A 215 5.15 26.13 11.75
N TRP A 216 6.45 26.34 11.59
CA TRP A 216 7.50 25.39 11.96
C TRP A 216 7.46 25.03 13.45
N GLN A 217 6.95 25.92 14.30
CA GLN A 217 6.79 25.67 15.74
C GLN A 217 5.83 24.51 16.03
N LEU A 218 4.92 24.19 15.11
CA LEU A 218 4.02 23.04 15.26
C LEU A 218 4.75 21.69 15.22
N LEU A 219 5.99 21.63 14.74
CA LEU A 219 6.77 20.39 14.63
C LEU A 219 7.39 19.93 15.96
N GLY A 220 7.29 20.73 17.02
CA GLY A 220 7.86 20.41 18.32
C GLY A 220 7.23 21.18 19.47
N GLN A 221 7.75 20.93 20.66
CA GLN A 221 7.34 21.56 21.91
C GLN A 221 8.52 22.31 22.50
N SER A 222 8.34 23.59 22.83
CA SER A 222 9.39 24.40 23.45
C SER A 222 9.76 23.81 24.83
N ILE A 223 11.06 23.61 25.06
CA ILE A 223 11.64 23.12 26.32
C ILE A 223 12.62 24.14 26.94
N GLY A 224 12.58 25.39 26.48
CA GLY A 224 13.47 26.47 26.92
C GLY A 224 13.64 27.54 25.83
N ALA A 225 14.45 28.57 26.13
CA ALA A 225 14.49 29.82 25.37
C ALA A 225 14.74 29.66 23.85
N GLU A 226 15.42 28.60 23.40
CA GLU A 226 15.62 28.30 21.98
C GLU A 226 15.71 26.80 21.68
N ARG A 227 15.18 25.95 22.57
CA ARG A 227 15.24 24.50 22.40
C ARG A 227 13.85 23.91 22.26
N TRP A 228 13.74 22.97 21.35
CA TRP A 228 12.51 22.31 20.98
C TRP A 228 12.67 20.81 21.05
N ARG A 229 11.74 20.12 21.71
CA ARG A 229 11.59 18.68 21.59
C ARG A 229 10.74 18.37 20.36
N LEU A 230 11.25 17.56 19.46
CA LEU A 230 10.53 17.13 18.26
C LEU A 230 9.28 16.32 18.64
N GLY A 231 8.20 16.56 17.90
CA GLY A 231 6.92 15.91 18.13
C GLY A 231 5.80 16.93 18.29
N SER A 232 4.93 16.98 17.29
CA SER A 232 3.70 17.76 17.33
C SER A 232 2.76 17.28 18.44
N THR A 233 1.90 18.17 18.91
CA THR A 233 0.82 17.83 19.83
C THR A 233 -0.33 17.14 19.09
N GLU A 234 -1.13 16.34 19.79
CA GLU A 234 -2.31 15.64 19.22
C GLU A 234 -3.36 16.59 18.61
N ALA A 235 -3.40 17.85 19.04
CA ALA A 235 -4.30 18.86 18.47
C ALA A 235 -3.88 19.32 17.06
N THR A 236 -2.64 19.02 16.66
CA THR A 236 -2.10 19.42 15.36
C THR A 236 -2.63 18.49 14.27
N ALA A 237 -3.28 19.03 13.24
CA ALA A 237 -3.86 18.20 12.18
C ALA A 237 -2.79 17.58 11.26
N VAL A 238 -1.79 18.38 10.87
CA VAL A 238 -0.61 17.96 10.08
C VAL A 238 0.63 18.55 10.73
N GLY A 239 1.61 17.70 11.01
CA GLY A 239 2.79 18.07 11.79
C GLY A 239 3.90 17.03 11.70
N LEU A 240 4.56 16.75 12.82
CA LEU A 240 5.66 15.82 12.97
C LEU A 240 5.29 14.79 14.05
N PHE A 241 4.79 13.63 13.65
CA PHE A 241 4.38 12.57 14.58
C PHE A 241 5.32 11.39 14.49
N ALA A 242 5.62 10.74 15.61
CA ALA A 242 6.50 9.58 15.59
C ALA A 242 5.92 8.45 14.72
N SER A 243 6.76 7.81 13.94
CA SER A 243 6.48 6.55 13.23
C SER A 243 7.49 5.49 13.67
N ARG A 244 7.18 4.22 13.43
CA ARG A 244 8.00 3.09 13.89
C ARG A 244 9.03 2.63 12.85
N THR A 245 9.08 3.29 11.70
CA THR A 245 9.96 2.99 10.56
C THR A 245 11.39 2.67 10.97
N CYS A 246 11.97 3.47 11.87
CA CYS A 246 13.37 3.37 12.31
C CYS A 246 13.57 2.67 13.67
N ASP A 247 12.57 1.96 14.20
CA ASP A 247 12.65 1.24 15.48
C ASP A 247 13.86 0.27 15.59
N GLU A 248 14.33 -0.28 14.46
CA GLU A 248 15.46 -1.23 14.39
C GLU A 248 16.84 -0.55 14.23
N VAL A 249 16.90 0.79 14.19
CA VAL A 249 18.15 1.54 14.00
C VAL A 249 18.42 2.45 15.20
N PRO A 250 19.31 2.06 16.12
CA PRO A 250 19.62 2.87 17.30
C PRO A 250 20.06 4.29 16.96
N GLY A 251 19.56 5.27 17.70
CA GLY A 251 19.87 6.69 17.50
C GLY A 251 19.25 7.31 16.25
N ARG A 252 18.28 6.63 15.61
CA ARG A 252 17.49 7.18 14.51
C ARG A 252 16.02 7.24 14.89
N TYR A 253 15.39 8.32 14.48
CA TYR A 253 13.98 8.58 14.72
C TYR A 253 13.29 8.83 13.38
N SER A 254 12.07 8.37 13.25
CA SER A 254 11.25 8.52 12.03
C SER A 254 9.96 9.24 12.34
N TRP A 255 9.53 10.09 11.42
CA TRP A 255 8.38 10.98 11.60
C TRP A 255 7.45 10.93 10.41
N LYS A 256 6.15 10.97 10.67
CA LYS A 256 5.04 11.00 9.70
C LYS A 256 4.19 12.27 9.86
N PRO A 257 3.42 12.68 8.83
CA PRO A 257 2.68 13.95 8.84
C PRO A 257 1.43 13.96 9.73
N VAL A 258 0.86 12.82 10.10
CA VAL A 258 -0.39 12.75 10.89
C VAL A 258 -0.27 11.79 12.07
N ALA A 259 -0.94 12.09 13.19
CA ALA A 259 -0.92 11.26 14.39
C ALA A 259 -1.59 9.89 14.18
N ARG A 260 -2.75 9.91 13.50
CA ARG A 260 -3.58 8.71 13.31
C ARG A 260 -2.85 7.61 12.54
N MET A 261 -3.31 6.38 12.75
CA MET A 261 -2.88 5.22 11.97
C MET A 261 -3.33 5.38 10.51
N THR A 262 -2.43 5.05 9.58
CA THR A 262 -2.66 5.17 8.14
C THR A 262 -2.52 3.82 7.44
N ALA A 263 -2.93 3.77 6.17
CA ALA A 263 -2.71 2.61 5.32
C ALA A 263 -1.21 2.25 5.15
N MET A 264 -0.28 3.18 5.40
CA MET A 264 1.16 2.91 5.36
C MET A 264 1.71 2.38 6.69
N GLU A 265 0.94 2.46 7.77
CA GLU A 265 1.31 1.89 9.07
C GLU A 265 0.78 0.47 9.24
N TYR A 266 -0.36 0.14 8.65
CA TYR A 266 -0.88 -1.22 8.67
C TYR A 266 -1.72 -1.50 7.42
N HIS A 267 -1.50 -2.64 6.76
CA HIS A 267 -2.06 -2.94 5.44
C HIS A 267 -3.58 -3.13 5.42
N ASP A 268 -4.20 -3.44 6.57
CA ASP A 268 -5.68 -3.53 6.69
C ASP A 268 -6.33 -2.19 7.01
N VAL A 269 -5.55 -1.14 7.28
CA VAL A 269 -6.08 0.21 7.52
C VAL A 269 -6.38 0.86 6.16
N THR A 270 -7.63 1.27 5.97
CA THR A 270 -8.09 1.90 4.71
C THR A 270 -7.98 3.43 4.72
N ILE A 271 -7.32 4.00 5.73
CA ILE A 271 -7.23 5.43 5.94
C ILE A 271 -6.08 6.01 5.12
N TRP A 272 -6.43 6.76 4.08
CA TRP A 272 -5.55 7.63 3.30
C TRP A 272 -5.81 9.09 3.66
N PRO A 273 -5.00 9.72 4.52
CA PRO A 273 -5.24 11.09 4.93
C PRO A 273 -5.24 12.07 3.75
N LYS A 274 -6.05 13.14 3.82
CA LYS A 274 -6.01 14.24 2.82
C LYS A 274 -4.60 14.77 2.61
N ALA A 275 -3.79 14.80 3.67
CA ALA A 275 -2.40 15.20 3.59
C ALA A 275 -1.54 14.35 2.64
N TYR A 276 -1.85 13.05 2.51
CA TYR A 276 -1.14 12.11 1.66
C TYR A 276 -1.57 12.31 0.21
N LEU A 277 -2.86 12.49 -0.03
CA LEU A 277 -3.36 12.83 -1.35
C LEU A 277 -2.73 14.14 -1.85
N LYS A 278 -2.59 15.14 -0.97
CA LYS A 278 -1.91 16.40 -1.31
C LYS A 278 -0.42 16.22 -1.64
N LEU A 279 0.27 15.32 -0.95
CA LEU A 279 1.65 14.95 -1.28
C LEU A 279 1.76 14.37 -2.69
N LEU A 280 0.78 13.58 -3.13
CA LEU A 280 0.75 13.02 -4.48
C LEU A 280 0.44 14.06 -5.55
N GLU A 281 -0.52 14.97 -5.28
CA GLU A 281 -0.81 16.10 -6.17
C GLU A 281 0.47 16.92 -6.44
N ASN A 282 1.24 17.19 -5.39
CA ASN A 282 2.48 17.96 -5.50
C ASN A 282 3.61 17.16 -6.19
N ALA A 283 3.59 15.84 -6.11
CA ALA A 283 4.64 14.97 -6.65
C ALA A 283 4.43 14.56 -8.12
N GLY A 284 3.20 14.66 -8.66
CA GLY A 284 2.91 14.42 -10.07
C GLY A 284 2.70 12.96 -10.49
N GLY A 285 2.33 12.06 -9.57
CA GLY A 285 1.95 10.66 -9.90
C GLY A 285 3.07 9.62 -9.73
N LEU A 286 3.06 8.56 -10.56
CA LEU A 286 4.04 7.45 -10.51
C LEU A 286 5.48 7.96 -10.64
N ARG A 287 6.36 7.61 -9.69
CA ARG A 287 7.72 8.16 -9.63
C ARG A 287 8.76 7.17 -10.13
N ASN A 288 9.61 7.56 -11.08
CA ASN A 288 10.70 6.69 -11.52
C ASN A 288 11.69 6.54 -10.35
N HIS A 289 11.95 5.31 -9.90
CA HIS A 289 12.85 5.05 -8.77
C HIS A 289 14.34 5.32 -9.09
N ASN A 290 14.64 5.83 -10.30
CA ASN A 290 15.94 6.38 -10.67
C ASN A 290 16.03 7.89 -10.46
N ASP A 291 14.92 8.57 -10.18
CA ASP A 291 14.91 9.98 -9.82
C ASP A 291 15.41 10.08 -8.38
N ARG A 292 16.73 10.29 -8.24
CA ARG A 292 17.35 10.57 -6.95
C ARG A 292 16.56 11.68 -6.27
N ALA A 293 16.27 11.52 -4.98
CA ALA A 293 15.88 12.64 -4.15
C ALA A 293 16.94 13.74 -4.34
N LYS A 294 16.53 14.87 -4.91
CA LYS A 294 17.36 16.08 -4.95
C LYS A 294 17.38 16.70 -3.56
#